data_AF-A0A4R2P8S0-F1
#
_entry.id   AF-A0A4R2P8S0-F1
#
_cell.length_a   1.000
_cell.length_b   1.000
_cell.length_c   1.000
_cell.angle_alpha   90.00
_cell.angle_beta   90.00
_cell.angle_gamma   90.00
#
_symmetry.space_group_name_H-M   'P 1'
#
loop_
_entity.id
_entity.type
_entity.pdbx_description
1 polymer ?
#
loop_
_entity_poly.entity_id
_entity_poly.type
_entity_poly.pdbx_seq_one_letter_code
_entity_poly.pdbx_strand_id
1 'polypeptide(L)' 'MSHKLSNHDSKSYIDNEKQINHYIQEAKATLAIEGLNLNNQAAKLIKEKLSGKLSEDDFLKRALELAKNG' A
#
# COMPACT_ATOMS: atom_id res chain seq x y z
N MET A 1 -21.01 -22.15 6.84
CA MET A 1 -19.78 -22.89 6.47
C MET A 1 -18.58 -22.01 6.75
N SER A 2 -17.96 -22.17 7.92
CA SER A 2 -16.73 -21.46 8.28
C SER A 2 -15.58 -22.06 7.47
N HIS A 3 -15.14 -21.35 6.43
CA HIS A 3 -13.90 -21.71 5.73
C HIS A 3 -12.75 -21.51 6.71
N LYS A 4 -12.25 -22.61 7.29
CA LYS A 4 -10.97 -22.63 7.98
C LYS A 4 -9.89 -22.31 6.93
N LEU A 5 -9.35 -21.09 7.00
CA LEU A 5 -8.13 -20.72 6.29
C LEU A 5 -7.02 -21.68 6.72
N SER A 6 -6.43 -22.38 5.75
CA SER A 6 -5.28 -23.25 5.93
C SER A 6 -4.11 -22.46 6.51
N ASN A 7 -3.45 -23.00 7.54
CA ASN A 7 -2.32 -22.35 8.22
C ASN A 7 -1.12 -22.02 7.29
N HIS A 8 -1.08 -22.58 6.09
CA HIS A 8 -0.02 -22.34 5.11
C HIS A 8 -0.20 -21.01 4.35
N ASP A 9 -1.44 -20.63 4.04
CA ASP A 9 -1.73 -19.41 3.28
C ASP A 9 -1.50 -18.16 4.13
N SER A 10 -1.90 -18.21 5.40
CA SER A 10 -1.79 -17.10 6.34
C SER A 10 -0.36 -16.60 6.55
N LYS A 11 0.65 -17.49 6.46
CA LYS A 11 2.06 -17.12 6.64
C LYS A 11 2.61 -16.32 5.46
N SER A 12 2.25 -16.72 4.23
CA SER A 12 2.62 -16.03 2.98
C SER A 12 2.06 -14.61 2.91
N TYR A 13 0.81 -14.40 3.33
CA TYR A 13 0.19 -13.08 3.36
C TYR A 13 0.82 -12.14 4.40
N ILE A 14 1.18 -12.66 5.58
CA ILE A 14 1.86 -11.88 6.64
C ILE A 14 3.24 -11.41 6.17
N ASP A 15 3.98 -12.27 5.47
CA ASP A 15 5.31 -11.93 4.96
C ASP A 15 5.23 -10.90 3.83
N ASN A 16 4.18 -10.95 3.00
CA ASN A 16 3.93 -9.96 1.95
C ASN A 16 3.52 -8.59 2.54
N GLU A 17 2.63 -8.56 3.53
CA GLU A 17 2.23 -7.29 4.15
C GLU A 17 3.41 -6.59 4.85
N LYS A 18 4.28 -7.36 5.54
CA LYS A 18 5.51 -6.82 6.14
C LYS A 18 6.45 -6.22 5.08
N GLN A 19 6.65 -6.91 3.96
CA GLN A 19 7.47 -6.41 2.86
C GLN A 19 6.88 -5.13 2.24
N ILE A 20 5.57 -5.10 1.97
CA ILE A 20 4.90 -3.90 1.46
C ILE A 20 5.09 -2.72 2.42
N ASN A 21 4.89 -2.94 3.72
CA ASN A 21 5.10 -1.89 4.71
C ASN A 21 6.56 -1.42 4.73
N HIS A 22 7.53 -2.33 4.63
CA HIS A 22 8.95 -2.00 4.57
C HIS A 22 9.26 -1.10 3.37
N TYR A 23 8.85 -1.48 2.16
CA TYR A 23 9.07 -0.66 0.95
C TYR A 23 8.39 0.70 1.01
N ILE A 24 7.21 0.80 1.63
CA ILE A 24 6.54 2.10 1.84
C ILE A 24 7.36 2.98 2.81
N GLN A 25 7.98 2.41 3.85
CA GLN A 25 8.85 3.18 4.75
C GLN A 25 10.14 3.63 4.07
N GLU A 26 10.74 2.77 3.24
CA GLU A 26 11.92 3.15 2.45
C GLU A 26 11.57 4.30 1.49
N ALA A 27 10.46 4.21 0.76
CA ALA A 27 9.99 5.28 -0.12
C ALA A 27 9.75 6.59 0.65
N LYS A 28 9.14 6.52 1.84
CA LYS A 28 8.97 7.68 2.73
C LYS A 28 10.29 8.32 3.12
N ALA A 29 11.28 7.52 3.50
CA ALA A 29 12.60 8.01 3.87
C ALA A 29 13.30 8.70 2.70
N THR A 30 13.27 8.08 1.51
CA THR A 30 13.83 8.66 0.28
C THR A 30 13.17 9.99 -0.08
N LEU A 31 11.84 10.07 0.00
CA LEU A 31 11.12 11.32 -0.26
C LEU A 31 11.46 12.41 0.77
N ALA A 32 11.59 12.03 2.04
CA ALA A 32 11.92 12.97 3.11
C ALA A 32 13.30 13.62 2.94
N ILE A 33 14.28 12.90 2.36
CA ILE A 33 15.59 13.45 2.01
C ILE A 33 15.44 14.64 1.05
N GLU A 34 14.51 14.55 0.10
CA GLU A 34 14.19 15.60 -0.88
C GLU A 34 13.22 16.67 -0.35
N GLY A 35 12.88 16.64 0.95
CA GLY A 35 11.89 17.53 1.55
C GLY A 35 10.45 17.24 1.11
N LEU A 36 10.19 16.08 0.50
CA LEU A 36 8.86 15.63 0.08
C LEU A 36 8.23 14.77 1.17
N ASN A 37 6.92 14.87 1.33
CA ASN A 37 6.18 14.09 2.32
C ASN A 37 5.14 13.18 1.66
N LEU A 38 5.26 11.87 1.86
CA LEU A 38 4.20 10.92 1.52
C LEU A 38 3.21 10.80 2.68
N ASN A 39 2.09 11.51 2.56
CA ASN A 39 1.05 11.51 3.58
C ASN A 39 0.42 10.11 3.78
N ASN A 40 -0.30 9.95 4.90
CA ASN A 40 -0.87 8.65 5.28
C ASN A 40 -1.95 8.15 4.32
N GLN A 41 -2.69 9.05 3.65
CA GLN A 41 -3.71 8.66 2.67
C GLN A 41 -3.08 8.08 1.40
N ALA A 42 -2.03 8.72 0.90
CA ALA A 42 -1.25 8.25 -0.24
C ALA A 42 -0.55 6.92 0.07
N ALA A 43 0.05 6.79 1.26
CA ALA A 43 0.66 5.53 1.71
C ALA A 43 -0.37 4.38 1.80
N LYS A 44 -1.58 4.67 2.27
CA LYS A 44 -2.68 3.69 2.31
C LYS A 44 -3.10 3.27 0.90
N LEU A 45 -3.23 4.23 -0.03
CA LEU A 45 -3.61 3.96 -1.42
C LEU A 45 -2.57 3.07 -2.12
N ILE A 46 -1.28 3.34 -1.92
CA ILE A 46 -0.17 2.50 -2.44
C ILE A 46 -0.27 1.09 -1.87
N LYS A 47 -0.52 0.95 -0.57
CA LYS A 47 -0.69 -0.38 0.06
C LYS A 47 -1.87 -1.15 -0.53
N GLU A 48 -3.01 -0.49 -0.75
CA GLU A 48 -4.18 -1.12 -1.38
C GLU A 48 -3.86 -1.64 -2.78
N LYS A 49 -3.14 -0.86 -3.59
CA LYS A 49 -2.67 -1.28 -4.92
C LYS A 49 -1.71 -2.47 -4.86
N LEU A 50 -0.69 -2.41 -4.01
CA LEU A 50 0.30 -3.50 -3.87
C LEU A 50 -0.33 -4.79 -3.31
N SER A 51 -1.40 -4.67 -2.51
CA SER A 51 -2.15 -5.82 -2.00
C SER A 51 -3.18 -6.40 -3.00
N GLY A 52 -3.25 -5.86 -4.22
CA GLY A 52 -4.18 -6.32 -5.25
C GLY A 52 -5.64 -5.91 -5.04
N LYS A 53 -5.92 -5.01 -4.10
CA LYS A 53 -7.29 -4.52 -3.81
C LYS A 53 -7.77 -3.47 -4.81
N LEU A 54 -6.87 -2.90 -5.60
CA LEU A 54 -7.16 -1.87 -6.59
C LEU A 54 -6.62 -2.26 -7.96
N SER A 55 -7.45 -2.03 -8.98
CA SER A 55 -6.99 -2.02 -10.37
C SER A 55 -6.02 -0.86 -10.61
N GLU A 56 -5.27 -0.91 -11.73
CA GLU A 56 -4.43 0.23 -12.14
C GLU A 56 -5.26 1.50 -12.35
N ASP A 57 -6.36 1.40 -13.09
CA ASP A 57 -7.22 2.54 -13.40
C ASP A 57 -7.82 3.18 -12.14
N ASP A 58 -8.27 2.36 -11.17
CA ASP A 58 -8.82 2.87 -9.92
C ASP A 58 -7.75 3.51 -9.03
N PHE A 59 -6.54 2.95 -9.02
CA PHE A 59 -5.41 3.54 -8.32
C PHE A 59 -5.06 4.92 -8.89
N LEU A 60 -4.93 5.03 -10.22
CA LEU A 60 -4.59 6.29 -10.88
C LEU A 60 -5.66 7.36 -10.68
N LYS A 61 -6.94 7.00 -10.77
CA LYS A 61 -8.06 7.92 -10.49
C LYS A 61 -7.98 8.49 -9.07
N ARG A 62 -7.86 7.63 -8.06
CA ARG A 62 -7.79 8.05 -6.65
C ARG A 62 -6.52 8.83 -6.33
N ALA A 63 -5.39 8.47 -6.95
CA ALA A 63 -4.14 9.20 -6.80
C ALA A 63 -4.26 10.63 -7.32
N LEU A 64 -4.91 10.80 -8.48
CA LEU A 64 -5.17 12.12 -9.06
C LEU A 64 -6.11 12.95 -8.16
N GLU A 65 -7.14 12.34 -7.59
CA GLU A 65 -8.05 13.00 -6.65
C GLU A 65 -7.32 13.47 -5.39
N LEU A 66 -6.46 12.61 -4.81
CA LEU A 66 -5.62 12.99 -3.66
C LEU A 66 -4.67 14.15 -4.00
N ALA A 67 -4.07 14.15 -5.19
CA ALA A 67 -3.16 15.22 -5.61
C ALA A 67 -3.87 16.56 -5.82
N LYS A 68 -5.16 16.54 -6.18
CA LYS A 68 -5.97 17.77 -6.35
C LYS A 68 -6.49 18.34 -5.04
N ASN A 69 -6.65 17.49 -4.02
CA ASN A 69 -7.28 17.85 -2.74
C ASN A 69 -6.27 17.97 -1.59
N GLY A 70 -4.97 17.76 -1.87
CA GLY A 70 -3.88 17.75 -0.89
C GLY A 70 -3.12 19.06 -0.80
#